data_AF-A0A6V3RTY0-F1
#
_entry.id   AF-A0A6V3RTY0-F1
#
_cell.length_a   1.000
_cell.length_b   1.000
_cell.length_c   1.000
_cell.angle_alpha   90.00
_cell.angle_beta   90.00
_cell.angle_gamma   90.00
#
_symmetry.space_group_name_H-M   'P 1'
#
loop_
_entity.id
_entity.type
_entity.pdbx_description
1 polymer ?
#
loop_
_entity_poly.entity_id
_entity_poly.type
_entity_poly.pdbx_seq_one_letter_code
_entity_poly.pdbx_strand_id
1 'polypeptide(L)'
;MPSVKSTSKKHWRGPSETNPAPKKKAKVSKRPEKKQQESKSRDSAEMKAKSAEARAALNKEIEKAAYVRGVKIEEVTKETAKAIHEELVDGQTLESLTNGRVKEMFLYDYLSSLHGSYLEGASLLQDEIPEDDDYDSSNENALFVWKGLRVFVLRKKKDKLCGMVVFHKAYLSSYPGPDETHHLVDPKMMTESKDIAQEVGHTGSDTWIDIPILCGCGYGDILMGIVMAESKVSNFIVNVTTGKNNSSMLKLLRRWSFKRLKVTHPETEEAWKDEDGHPVFMKYRKRILSAKKAAQIFQDMPLSKTMQEKRELKYMATTMKEENKEAIEKMKKDHDTNVKKKTEEIAKMKAALKEKDEEINFLRRYIEKNLSHSAVRTKLMKALRSELSV
;
A
#
# COMPACT_ATOMS: atom_id res chain seq x y z
N MET A 1 -6.35 -61.16 -2.78
CA MET A 1 -5.72 -59.82 -2.79
C MET A 1 -6.40 -58.99 -1.72
N PRO A 2 -5.70 -58.52 -0.67
CA PRO A 2 -6.34 -57.73 0.36
C PRO A 2 -6.47 -56.27 -0.09
N SER A 3 -7.66 -55.74 0.17
CA SER A 3 -8.07 -54.35 -0.01
C SER A 3 -7.16 -53.40 0.77
N VAL A 4 -6.61 -52.41 0.05
CA VAL A 4 -5.84 -51.31 0.65
C VAL A 4 -6.85 -50.32 1.22
N LYS A 5 -6.86 -50.20 2.55
CA LYS A 5 -7.59 -49.16 3.29
C LYS A 5 -7.10 -47.79 2.82
N SER A 6 -8.01 -46.97 2.31
CA SER A 6 -7.74 -45.56 2.06
C SER A 6 -7.51 -44.85 3.39
N THR A 7 -6.29 -44.37 3.58
CA THR A 7 -5.96 -43.44 4.66
C THR A 7 -6.52 -42.07 4.28
N SER A 8 -7.49 -41.58 5.03
CA SER A 8 -8.03 -40.23 4.91
C SER A 8 -6.95 -39.21 5.25
N LYS A 9 -6.42 -38.51 4.24
CA LYS A 9 -5.63 -37.30 4.46
C LYS A 9 -6.60 -36.16 4.78
N LYS A 10 -6.76 -35.83 6.07
CA LYS A 10 -7.48 -34.63 6.50
C LYS A 10 -6.68 -33.40 6.06
N HIS A 11 -7.20 -32.67 5.09
CA HIS A 11 -6.66 -31.39 4.63
C HIS A 11 -6.94 -30.25 5.63
N TRP A 12 -6.15 -29.20 5.43
CA TRP A 12 -6.03 -27.92 6.13
C TRP A 12 -7.37 -27.35 6.66
N ARG A 13 -7.36 -26.87 7.92
CA ARG A 13 -8.48 -26.14 8.54
C ARG A 13 -8.08 -24.67 8.72
N GLY A 14 -8.84 -23.76 8.12
CA GLY A 14 -8.91 -22.36 8.54
C GLY A 14 -9.39 -22.23 10.00
N PRO A 15 -9.20 -21.07 10.64
CA PRO A 15 -9.32 -20.94 12.10
C PRO A 15 -10.78 -20.91 12.57
N SER A 16 -11.29 -22.01 13.12
CA SER A 16 -12.47 -22.01 14.01
C SER A 16 -12.02 -21.90 15.47
N GLU A 17 -12.55 -20.91 16.18
CA GLU A 17 -12.20 -20.51 17.55
C GLU A 17 -12.39 -21.63 18.59
N THR A 18 -11.46 -21.73 19.55
CA THR A 18 -11.75 -22.33 20.86
C THR A 18 -11.78 -21.23 21.92
N ASN A 19 -12.92 -21.15 22.63
CA ASN A 19 -13.30 -20.12 23.61
C ASN A 19 -12.25 -19.88 24.73
N PRO A 20 -12.03 -18.62 25.17
CA PRO A 20 -11.30 -18.34 26.41
C PRO A 20 -12.22 -18.29 27.65
N ALA A 21 -11.74 -18.84 28.76
CA ALA A 21 -12.38 -18.79 30.09
C ALA A 21 -12.37 -17.37 30.71
N PRO A 22 -13.31 -17.04 31.62
CA PRO A 22 -13.52 -15.67 32.10
C PRO A 22 -12.50 -15.24 33.18
N LYS A 23 -11.93 -14.04 33.04
CA LYS A 23 -11.08 -13.39 34.06
C LYS A 23 -11.89 -12.46 34.99
N LYS A 24 -11.64 -12.59 36.30
CA LYS A 24 -12.18 -11.77 37.40
C LYS A 24 -11.77 -10.29 37.28
N LYS A 25 -12.71 -9.38 37.54
CA LYS A 25 -12.51 -7.92 37.56
C LYS A 25 -11.85 -7.47 38.87
N ALA A 26 -10.75 -6.71 38.77
CA ALA A 26 -10.20 -5.91 39.87
C ALA A 26 -10.57 -4.43 39.67
N LYS A 27 -11.00 -3.76 40.75
CA LYS A 27 -11.31 -2.33 40.81
C LYS A 27 -10.02 -1.50 40.78
N VAL A 28 -9.92 -0.54 39.87
CA VAL A 28 -8.83 0.47 39.84
C VAL A 28 -9.42 1.87 40.06
N SER A 29 -8.77 2.59 40.97
CA SER A 29 -9.04 3.96 41.43
C SER A 29 -8.67 5.01 40.37
N LYS A 30 -9.49 6.07 40.23
CA LYS A 30 -9.31 7.18 39.28
C LYS A 30 -8.39 8.27 39.83
N ARG A 31 -7.34 8.66 39.08
CA ARG A 31 -6.56 9.92 39.22
C ARG A 31 -6.42 10.59 37.82
N PRO A 32 -6.10 11.90 37.72
CA PRO A 32 -6.58 12.75 36.62
C PRO A 32 -5.71 12.68 35.35
N GLU A 33 -6.33 12.35 34.22
CA GLU A 33 -5.72 12.02 32.92
C GLU A 33 -5.46 13.21 31.98
N LYS A 34 -5.88 14.43 32.33
CA LYS A 34 -6.06 15.49 31.31
C LYS A 34 -4.78 16.13 30.73
N LYS A 35 -3.64 16.12 31.43
CA LYS A 35 -2.38 16.74 30.93
C LYS A 35 -1.39 15.76 30.27
N GLN A 36 -1.55 14.45 30.45
CA GLN A 36 -0.74 13.43 29.76
C GLN A 36 -1.30 13.04 28.38
N GLN A 37 -2.56 13.40 28.10
CA GLN A 37 -3.23 13.03 26.86
C GLN A 37 -2.84 13.94 25.68
N GLU A 38 -2.58 15.23 25.93
CA GLU A 38 -2.22 16.21 24.89
C GLU A 38 -0.76 16.11 24.43
N SER A 39 0.16 15.67 25.29
CA SER A 39 1.57 15.42 24.90
C SER A 39 1.70 14.13 24.10
N LYS A 40 1.05 13.04 24.54
CA LYS A 40 1.01 11.76 23.79
C LYS A 40 0.35 11.88 22.42
N SER A 41 -0.64 12.76 22.25
CA SER A 41 -1.33 12.93 20.96
C SER A 41 -0.47 13.69 19.94
N ARG A 42 0.32 14.68 20.37
CA ARG A 42 1.28 15.40 19.52
C ARG A 42 2.44 14.51 19.08
N ASP A 43 3.02 13.73 19.98
CA ASP A 43 4.12 12.80 19.66
C ASP A 43 3.66 11.69 18.69
N SER A 44 2.41 11.24 18.82
CA SER A 44 1.80 10.26 17.90
C SER A 44 1.54 10.83 16.52
N ALA A 45 1.07 12.08 16.42
CA ALA A 45 0.84 12.76 15.14
C ALA A 45 2.15 13.02 14.40
N GLU A 46 3.20 13.48 15.10
CA GLU A 46 4.51 13.71 14.50
C GLU A 46 5.17 12.40 14.02
N MET A 47 5.06 11.31 14.78
CA MET A 47 5.51 9.99 14.32
C MET A 47 4.76 9.50 13.09
N LYS A 48 3.44 9.70 13.02
CA LYS A 48 2.64 9.34 11.85
C LYS A 48 3.05 10.14 10.61
N ALA A 49 3.29 11.45 10.76
CA ALA A 49 3.75 12.32 9.67
C ALA A 49 5.11 11.88 9.12
N LYS A 50 6.10 11.64 10.00
CA LYS A 50 7.43 11.14 9.61
C LYS A 50 7.35 9.76 8.95
N SER A 51 6.44 8.89 9.41
CA SER A 51 6.22 7.59 8.78
C SER A 51 5.59 7.71 7.39
N ALA A 52 4.68 8.67 7.18
CA ALA A 52 4.05 8.91 5.88
C ALA A 52 5.06 9.47 4.87
N GLU A 53 5.88 10.44 5.29
CA GLU A 53 6.95 11.00 4.47
C GLU A 53 7.98 9.93 4.07
N ALA A 54 8.39 9.07 5.01
CA ALA A 54 9.29 7.97 4.73
C ALA A 54 8.72 6.96 3.72
N ARG A 55 7.40 6.69 3.76
CA ARG A 55 6.71 5.85 2.78
C ARG A 55 6.65 6.50 1.40
N ALA A 56 6.32 7.80 1.34
CA ALA A 56 6.29 8.53 0.07
C ALA A 56 7.67 8.56 -0.61
N ALA A 57 8.74 8.80 0.16
CA ALA A 57 10.10 8.74 -0.35
C ALA A 57 10.47 7.32 -0.85
N LEU A 58 10.04 6.28 -0.14
CA LEU A 58 10.24 4.89 -0.57
C LEU A 58 9.49 4.58 -1.88
N ASN A 59 8.24 5.00 -2.00
CA ASN A 59 7.45 4.83 -3.23
C ASN A 59 8.12 5.49 -4.44
N LYS A 60 8.69 6.69 -4.27
CA LYS A 60 9.44 7.37 -5.32
C LYS A 60 10.64 6.55 -5.81
N GLU A 61 11.40 5.94 -4.90
CA GLU A 61 12.54 5.09 -5.26
C GLU A 61 12.12 3.79 -5.94
N ILE A 62 11.00 3.20 -5.51
CA ILE A 62 10.40 2.00 -6.13
C ILE A 62 9.96 2.30 -7.56
N GLU A 63 9.26 3.41 -7.79
CA GLU A 63 8.80 3.84 -9.12
C GLU A 63 9.98 4.12 -10.05
N LYS A 64 11.00 4.83 -9.55
CA LYS A 64 12.25 5.06 -10.29
C LYS A 64 12.92 3.74 -10.66
N ALA A 65 13.04 2.80 -9.72
CA ALA A 65 13.63 1.49 -9.95
C ALA A 65 12.83 0.68 -10.99
N ALA A 66 11.51 0.67 -10.90
CA ALA A 66 10.62 0.02 -11.86
C ALA A 66 10.76 0.62 -13.27
N TYR A 67 10.78 1.94 -13.38
CA TYR A 67 11.00 2.65 -14.64
C TYR A 67 12.35 2.31 -15.26
N VAL A 68 13.43 2.37 -14.47
CA VAL A 68 14.79 2.02 -14.91
C VAL A 68 14.88 0.55 -15.30
N ARG A 69 14.07 -0.35 -14.74
CA ARG A 69 13.99 -1.75 -15.15
C ARG A 69 13.03 -1.97 -16.31
N GLY A 70 12.25 -0.97 -16.69
CA GLY A 70 11.26 -1.03 -17.78
C GLY A 70 10.10 -1.94 -17.43
N VAL A 71 9.68 -1.93 -16.16
CA VAL A 71 8.54 -2.70 -15.66
C VAL A 71 7.47 -1.78 -15.07
N LYS A 72 6.22 -2.20 -15.17
CA LYS A 72 5.07 -1.60 -14.50
C LYS A 72 4.76 -2.40 -13.23
N ILE A 73 4.41 -1.71 -12.17
CA ILE A 73 3.91 -2.31 -10.92
C ILE A 73 2.38 -2.26 -10.98
N GLU A 74 1.74 -3.37 -10.62
CA GLU A 74 0.29 -3.48 -10.59
C GLU A 74 -0.13 -4.23 -9.33
N GLU A 75 -1.07 -3.67 -8.58
CA GLU A 75 -1.76 -4.37 -7.50
C GLU A 75 -2.87 -5.22 -8.11
N VAL A 76 -2.95 -6.48 -7.70
CA VAL A 76 -4.01 -7.38 -8.10
C VAL A 76 -5.23 -7.11 -7.22
N THR A 77 -6.36 -6.86 -7.86
CA THR A 77 -7.64 -6.56 -7.21
C THR A 77 -8.60 -7.74 -7.42
N LYS A 78 -9.79 -7.66 -6.82
CA LYS A 78 -10.85 -8.65 -7.02
C LYS A 78 -11.20 -8.84 -8.50
N GLU A 79 -11.21 -7.74 -9.25
CA GLU A 79 -11.55 -7.69 -10.66
C GLU A 79 -10.43 -8.23 -11.56
N THR A 80 -9.17 -8.09 -11.16
CA THR A 80 -8.02 -8.54 -11.97
C THR A 80 -7.49 -9.91 -11.57
N ALA A 81 -7.83 -10.42 -10.37
CA ALA A 81 -7.34 -11.70 -9.85
C ALA A 81 -7.56 -12.88 -10.81
N LYS A 82 -8.75 -12.99 -11.41
CA LYS A 82 -9.06 -14.04 -12.39
C LYS A 82 -8.18 -13.97 -13.64
N ALA A 83 -7.98 -12.77 -14.20
CA ALA A 83 -7.13 -12.59 -15.37
C ALA A 83 -5.65 -12.90 -15.08
N ILE A 84 -5.16 -12.55 -13.88
CA ILE A 84 -3.81 -12.93 -13.43
C ILE A 84 -3.71 -14.45 -13.30
N HIS A 85 -4.72 -15.09 -12.72
CA HIS A 85 -4.78 -16.54 -12.59
C HIS A 85 -4.73 -17.24 -13.95
N GLU A 86 -5.59 -16.83 -14.90
CA GLU A 86 -5.60 -17.35 -16.28
C GLU A 86 -4.22 -17.18 -16.94
N GLU A 87 -3.56 -16.02 -16.83
CA GLU A 87 -2.21 -15.81 -17.38
C GLU A 87 -1.13 -16.74 -16.77
N LEU A 88 -1.31 -17.12 -15.50
CA LEU A 88 -0.40 -18.03 -14.80
C LEU A 88 -0.65 -19.50 -15.13
N VAL A 89 -1.90 -19.88 -15.39
CA VAL A 89 -2.30 -21.22 -15.83
C VAL A 89 -1.95 -21.46 -17.30
N ASP A 90 -2.19 -20.46 -18.16
CA ASP A 90 -2.06 -20.56 -19.62
C ASP A 90 -0.62 -20.64 -20.12
N GLY A 91 0.39 -20.60 -19.26
CA GLY A 91 1.75 -20.74 -19.73
C GLY A 91 2.80 -20.99 -18.67
N GLN A 92 3.96 -21.45 -19.15
CA GLN A 92 5.27 -21.57 -18.49
C GLN A 92 5.70 -20.34 -17.65
N THR A 93 4.90 -19.28 -17.62
CA THR A 93 5.02 -18.09 -16.78
C THR A 93 5.16 -18.43 -15.31
N LEU A 94 4.28 -19.27 -14.73
CA LEU A 94 4.36 -19.59 -13.30
C LEU A 94 5.64 -20.35 -12.95
N GLU A 95 5.97 -21.37 -13.74
CA GLU A 95 7.23 -22.11 -13.62
C GLU A 95 8.44 -21.17 -13.79
N SER A 96 8.40 -20.26 -14.77
CA SER A 96 9.47 -19.28 -15.00
C SER A 96 9.64 -18.26 -13.87
N LEU A 97 8.53 -17.82 -13.27
CA LEU A 97 8.53 -16.85 -12.16
C LEU A 97 9.05 -17.48 -10.87
N THR A 98 8.52 -18.66 -10.54
CA THR A 98 8.79 -19.34 -9.28
C THR A 98 10.08 -20.16 -9.34
N ASN A 99 10.46 -20.65 -10.52
CA ASN A 99 11.52 -21.62 -10.74
C ASN A 99 11.31 -22.87 -9.85
N GLY A 100 10.06 -23.34 -9.76
CA GLY A 100 9.64 -24.49 -8.94
C GLY A 100 9.69 -24.27 -7.44
N ARG A 101 9.86 -23.03 -6.96
CA ARG A 101 10.01 -22.73 -5.52
C ARG A 101 8.69 -22.60 -4.75
N VAL A 102 7.58 -22.51 -5.44
CA VAL A 102 6.25 -22.31 -4.86
C VAL A 102 5.32 -23.32 -5.53
N LYS A 103 4.59 -24.11 -4.72
CA LYS A 103 3.55 -24.99 -5.25
C LYS A 103 2.43 -24.11 -5.83
N GLU A 104 1.99 -24.42 -7.04
CA GLU A 104 1.05 -23.58 -7.81
C GLU A 104 -0.27 -23.37 -7.06
N MET A 105 -0.75 -24.43 -6.41
CA MET A 105 -1.93 -24.44 -5.55
C MET A 105 -1.96 -23.29 -4.53
N PHE A 106 -0.85 -23.03 -3.82
CA PHE A 106 -0.80 -21.92 -2.85
C PHE A 106 -0.99 -20.56 -3.52
N LEU A 107 -0.47 -20.39 -4.73
CA LEU A 107 -0.65 -19.15 -5.46
C LEU A 107 -2.10 -18.95 -5.87
N TYR A 108 -2.74 -20.02 -6.34
CA TYR A 108 -4.13 -20.02 -6.75
C TYR A 108 -5.06 -19.77 -5.57
N ASP A 109 -4.77 -20.35 -4.40
CA ASP A 109 -5.51 -20.07 -3.16
C ASP A 109 -5.55 -18.56 -2.82
N TYR A 110 -4.42 -17.86 -2.93
CA TYR A 110 -4.38 -16.41 -2.70
C TYR A 110 -5.17 -15.62 -3.74
N LEU A 111 -5.14 -16.05 -5.02
CA LEU A 111 -5.88 -15.39 -6.09
C LEU A 111 -7.39 -15.66 -5.97
N SER A 112 -7.79 -16.88 -5.60
CA SER A 112 -9.18 -17.25 -5.28
C SER A 112 -9.71 -16.44 -4.11
N SER A 113 -8.92 -16.25 -3.04
CA SER A 113 -9.28 -15.34 -1.94
C SER A 113 -9.58 -13.93 -2.40
N LEU A 114 -8.68 -13.36 -3.22
CA LEU A 114 -8.84 -11.99 -3.69
C LEU A 114 -10.05 -11.89 -4.62
N HIS A 115 -10.27 -12.91 -5.44
CA HIS A 115 -11.41 -12.97 -6.35
C HIS A 115 -12.73 -13.16 -5.59
N GLY A 116 -12.71 -13.86 -4.45
CA GLY A 116 -13.89 -14.17 -3.65
C GLY A 116 -14.65 -15.42 -4.12
N SER A 117 -14.00 -16.29 -4.89
CA SER A 117 -14.55 -17.58 -5.32
C SER A 117 -13.45 -18.53 -5.78
N TYR A 118 -13.81 -19.80 -5.93
CA TYR A 118 -12.89 -20.82 -6.41
C TYR A 118 -12.38 -20.51 -7.84
N LEU A 119 -11.06 -20.62 -8.01
CA LEU A 119 -10.39 -20.60 -9.31
C LEU A 119 -9.74 -21.97 -9.53
N GLU A 120 -9.75 -22.45 -10.77
CA GLU A 120 -9.32 -23.81 -11.08
C GLU A 120 -7.89 -24.10 -10.63
N GLY A 121 -7.68 -25.21 -9.91
CA GLY A 121 -6.37 -25.59 -9.39
C GLY A 121 -6.06 -25.03 -7.99
N ALA A 122 -6.92 -24.18 -7.43
CA ALA A 122 -6.91 -23.87 -6.00
C ALA A 122 -7.26 -25.12 -5.17
N SER A 123 -6.99 -25.07 -3.86
CA SER A 123 -7.24 -26.16 -2.93
C SER A 123 -8.73 -26.47 -2.81
N LEU A 124 -9.05 -27.76 -2.75
CA LEU A 124 -10.38 -28.25 -2.47
C LEU A 124 -10.60 -28.40 -0.97
N LEU A 125 -11.85 -28.21 -0.52
CA LEU A 125 -12.26 -28.47 0.84
C LEU A 125 -12.90 -29.86 0.90
N GLN A 126 -12.26 -30.81 1.57
CA GLN A 126 -12.75 -32.20 1.67
C GLN A 126 -13.02 -32.84 0.29
N ASP A 127 -12.11 -32.60 -0.67
CA ASP A 127 -12.23 -33.05 -2.07
C ASP A 127 -13.39 -32.40 -2.86
N GLU A 128 -14.00 -31.33 -2.34
CA GLU A 128 -15.07 -30.56 -2.98
C GLU A 128 -14.63 -29.10 -3.25
N ILE A 129 -15.28 -28.47 -4.23
CA ILE A 129 -15.07 -27.05 -4.53
C ILE A 129 -15.61 -26.21 -3.35
N PRO A 130 -14.79 -25.35 -2.71
CA PRO A 130 -15.27 -24.51 -1.62
C PRO A 130 -16.37 -23.56 -2.09
N GLU A 131 -17.34 -23.27 -1.23
CA GLU A 131 -18.43 -22.35 -1.54
C GLU A 131 -17.94 -20.90 -1.53
N ASP A 132 -18.66 -19.98 -2.18
CA ASP A 132 -18.29 -18.55 -2.19
C ASP A 132 -18.20 -17.97 -0.75
N ASP A 133 -19.02 -18.49 0.17
CA ASP A 133 -19.01 -18.13 1.59
C ASP A 133 -17.68 -18.50 2.30
N ASP A 134 -16.94 -19.49 1.78
CA ASP A 134 -15.60 -19.84 2.31
C ASP A 134 -14.53 -18.80 1.95
N TYR A 135 -14.83 -17.90 1.01
CA TYR A 135 -13.96 -16.79 0.61
C TYR A 135 -14.48 -15.43 1.11
N ASP A 136 -15.66 -15.38 1.73
CA ASP A 136 -16.21 -14.12 2.24
C ASP A 136 -15.57 -13.72 3.57
N SER A 137 -14.85 -12.60 3.56
CA SER A 137 -14.29 -11.99 4.76
C SER A 137 -15.31 -11.56 5.82
N SER A 138 -16.60 -11.48 5.47
CA SER A 138 -17.69 -11.22 6.41
C SER A 138 -18.15 -12.47 7.16
N ASN A 139 -17.86 -13.66 6.62
CA ASN A 139 -18.15 -14.93 7.25
C ASN A 139 -17.01 -15.31 8.22
N GLU A 140 -17.33 -15.42 9.51
CA GLU A 140 -16.36 -15.76 10.56
C GLU A 140 -15.80 -17.19 10.41
N ASN A 141 -16.50 -18.07 9.69
CA ASN A 141 -16.09 -19.45 9.45
C ASN A 141 -15.39 -19.66 8.11
N ALA A 142 -15.17 -18.59 7.32
CA ALA A 142 -14.55 -18.67 6.02
C ALA A 142 -13.12 -19.23 6.11
N LEU A 143 -12.83 -20.26 5.31
CA LEU A 143 -11.56 -20.99 5.38
C LEU A 143 -10.48 -20.41 4.46
N PHE A 144 -10.87 -19.69 3.40
CA PHE A 144 -9.99 -19.15 2.36
C PHE A 144 -9.89 -17.62 2.44
N VAL A 145 -9.79 -17.08 3.67
CA VAL A 145 -9.68 -15.63 3.92
C VAL A 145 -8.38 -15.29 4.65
N TRP A 146 -7.54 -14.48 4.01
CA TRP A 146 -6.31 -13.95 4.61
C TRP A 146 -6.43 -12.45 4.88
N LYS A 147 -6.37 -12.05 6.16
CA LYS A 147 -6.49 -10.65 6.56
C LYS A 147 -5.29 -9.85 6.05
N GLY A 148 -5.58 -8.73 5.40
CA GLY A 148 -4.56 -7.85 4.85
C GLY A 148 -3.80 -8.45 3.68
N LEU A 149 -4.38 -9.46 3.01
CA LEU A 149 -3.84 -10.01 1.77
C LEU A 149 -3.70 -8.94 0.71
N ARG A 150 -2.51 -8.84 0.16
CA ARG A 150 -2.18 -8.00 -0.98
C ARG A 150 -1.26 -8.76 -1.91
N VAL A 151 -1.51 -8.58 -3.19
CA VAL A 151 -0.76 -9.24 -4.26
C VAL A 151 -0.34 -8.18 -5.24
N PHE A 152 0.95 -8.16 -5.56
CA PHE A 152 1.50 -7.25 -6.56
C PHE A 152 2.24 -8.04 -7.62
N VAL A 153 2.09 -7.58 -8.86
CA VAL A 153 2.78 -8.14 -10.02
C VAL A 153 3.61 -7.08 -10.72
N LEU A 154 4.67 -7.53 -11.39
CA LEU A 154 5.50 -6.72 -12.26
C LEU A 154 5.34 -7.16 -13.70
N ARG A 155 5.06 -6.22 -14.60
CA ARG A 155 4.90 -6.47 -16.03
C ARG A 155 6.01 -5.83 -16.84
N LYS A 156 6.59 -6.56 -17.79
CA LYS A 156 7.51 -6.01 -18.82
C LYS A 156 6.71 -5.41 -19.97
N LYS A 157 7.41 -4.78 -20.94
CA LYS A 157 6.83 -4.43 -22.24
C LYS A 157 6.17 -5.66 -22.89
N LYS A 158 5.02 -5.46 -23.54
CA LYS A 158 4.09 -6.51 -24.02
C LYS A 158 3.31 -7.21 -22.89
N ASP A 159 3.18 -6.54 -21.75
CA ASP A 159 2.41 -6.94 -20.57
C ASP A 159 2.75 -8.29 -19.93
N LYS A 160 3.84 -8.96 -20.33
CA LYS A 160 4.25 -10.23 -19.72
C LYS A 160 4.62 -10.09 -18.24
N LEU A 161 4.02 -10.92 -17.38
CA LEU A 161 4.41 -11.07 -15.98
C LEU A 161 5.89 -11.47 -15.82
N CYS A 162 6.60 -10.79 -14.91
CA CYS A 162 8.03 -11.00 -14.69
C CYS A 162 8.46 -10.98 -13.21
N GLY A 163 7.54 -10.63 -12.30
CA GLY A 163 7.75 -10.74 -10.87
C GLY A 163 6.41 -10.67 -10.14
N MET A 164 6.37 -11.25 -8.95
CA MET A 164 5.18 -11.29 -8.12
C MET A 164 5.55 -11.36 -6.64
N VAL A 165 4.76 -10.68 -5.82
CA VAL A 165 4.85 -10.77 -4.37
C VAL A 165 3.46 -10.89 -3.77
N VAL A 166 3.32 -11.79 -2.82
CA VAL A 166 2.12 -11.95 -2.00
C VAL A 166 2.52 -11.70 -0.56
N PHE A 167 1.71 -10.93 0.15
CA PHE A 167 1.88 -10.74 1.57
C PHE A 167 0.55 -10.52 2.28
N HIS A 168 0.47 -10.95 3.54
CA HIS A 168 -0.71 -10.83 4.38
C HIS A 168 -0.28 -10.70 5.85
N LYS A 169 -1.23 -10.49 6.77
CA LYS A 169 -0.92 -10.59 8.21
C LYS A 169 -0.35 -11.97 8.51
N ALA A 170 0.68 -12.08 9.36
CA ALA A 170 1.26 -13.38 9.66
C ALA A 170 0.31 -14.23 10.53
N TYR A 171 0.25 -15.54 10.26
CA TYR A 171 -0.52 -16.52 11.02
C TYR A 171 0.39 -17.69 11.43
N LEU A 172 0.21 -18.22 12.63
CA LEU A 172 0.91 -19.45 13.04
C LEU A 172 0.47 -20.66 12.22
N SER A 173 -0.82 -20.72 11.87
CA SER A 173 -1.39 -21.77 11.02
C SER A 173 -0.83 -21.81 9.59
N SER A 174 -0.09 -20.79 9.15
CA SER A 174 0.62 -20.78 7.87
C SER A 174 1.86 -21.69 7.84
N TYR A 175 2.21 -22.32 8.96
CA TYR A 175 3.38 -23.19 9.08
C TYR A 175 2.99 -24.61 9.52
N PRO A 176 2.17 -25.33 8.72
CA PRO A 176 1.90 -26.73 9.02
C PRO A 176 3.21 -27.52 9.02
N GLY A 177 3.35 -28.45 9.96
CA GLY A 177 4.46 -29.39 9.95
C GLY A 177 4.17 -30.64 9.12
N PRO A 178 5.09 -31.61 9.09
CA PRO A 178 5.03 -32.79 8.22
C PRO A 178 3.96 -33.83 8.60
N ASP A 179 3.38 -33.73 9.79
CA ASP A 179 2.51 -34.77 10.34
C ASP A 179 1.44 -34.21 11.29
N GLU A 180 0.52 -35.10 11.70
CA GLU A 180 -0.59 -34.75 12.59
C GLU A 180 -0.13 -34.14 13.92
N THR A 181 1.04 -34.52 14.43
CA THR A 181 1.51 -33.98 15.72
C THR A 181 1.86 -32.49 15.61
N HIS A 182 2.35 -32.05 14.46
CA HIS A 182 2.63 -30.64 14.20
C HIS A 182 1.38 -29.80 13.96
N HIS A 183 0.22 -30.42 13.72
CA HIS A 183 -1.07 -29.72 13.69
C HIS A 183 -1.65 -29.47 15.09
N LEU A 184 -1.10 -30.13 16.12
CA LEU A 184 -1.58 -30.01 17.50
C LEU A 184 -0.78 -29.01 18.33
N VAL A 185 0.35 -28.52 17.81
CA VAL A 185 1.24 -27.61 18.54
C VAL A 185 1.65 -26.42 17.69
N ASP A 186 1.88 -25.29 18.35
CA ASP A 186 2.38 -24.09 17.69
C ASP A 186 3.90 -24.13 17.52
N PRO A 187 4.43 -23.74 16.35
CA PRO A 187 5.87 -23.63 16.18
C PRO A 187 6.43 -22.55 17.10
N LYS A 188 7.56 -22.86 17.74
CA LYS A 188 8.34 -21.87 18.49
C LYS A 188 9.13 -21.02 17.50
N MET A 189 8.85 -19.71 17.44
CA MET A 189 9.45 -18.79 16.46
C MET A 189 10.45 -17.87 17.14
N MET A 190 11.71 -18.29 17.19
CA MET A 190 12.76 -17.61 17.93
C MET A 190 13.51 -16.57 17.08
N THR A 191 13.41 -15.31 17.51
CA THR A 191 14.36 -14.24 17.16
C THR A 191 15.61 -14.34 18.04
N GLU A 192 16.60 -13.47 17.83
CA GLU A 192 17.84 -13.44 18.65
C GLU A 192 17.60 -13.33 20.17
N SER A 193 16.46 -12.77 20.59
CA SER A 193 16.22 -12.44 22.00
C SER A 193 14.85 -12.84 22.53
N LYS A 194 13.95 -13.38 21.69
CA LYS A 194 12.54 -13.57 22.05
C LYS A 194 11.83 -14.54 21.11
N ASP A 195 10.94 -15.34 21.68
CA ASP A 195 9.89 -16.07 20.96
C ASP A 195 8.76 -15.12 20.53
N ILE A 196 8.48 -15.06 19.23
CA ILE A 196 7.46 -14.20 18.65
C ILE A 196 6.17 -14.95 18.29
N ALA A 197 6.05 -16.25 18.59
CA ALA A 197 4.88 -17.03 18.20
C ALA A 197 3.57 -16.40 18.70
N GLN A 198 3.55 -15.95 19.96
CA GLN A 198 2.39 -15.24 20.54
C GLN A 198 2.09 -13.89 19.89
N GLU A 199 3.09 -13.21 19.32
CA GLU A 199 2.87 -11.95 18.57
C GLU A 199 2.31 -12.20 17.17
N VAL A 200 2.59 -13.38 16.60
CA VAL A 200 2.04 -13.82 15.31
C VAL A 200 0.59 -14.24 15.50
N GLY A 201 0.34 -15.18 16.41
CA GLY A 201 -1.00 -15.65 16.77
C GLY A 201 -1.73 -16.40 15.65
N HIS A 202 -2.96 -16.84 15.96
CA HIS A 202 -3.80 -17.67 15.08
C HIS A 202 -4.80 -16.90 14.23
N THR A 203 -5.10 -15.65 14.60
CA THR A 203 -6.15 -14.83 13.96
C THR A 203 -5.59 -13.72 13.06
N GLY A 204 -4.27 -13.77 12.82
CA GLY A 204 -3.52 -12.81 12.02
C GLY A 204 -2.90 -11.71 12.89
N SER A 205 -1.60 -11.48 12.73
CA SER A 205 -0.86 -10.49 13.51
C SER A 205 -1.14 -9.04 13.09
N ASP A 206 -1.35 -8.17 14.07
CA ASP A 206 -1.38 -6.72 13.86
C ASP A 206 0.01 -6.09 13.78
N THR A 207 1.08 -6.86 14.00
CA THR A 207 2.44 -6.33 14.05
C THR A 207 3.41 -7.04 13.10
N TRP A 208 3.04 -8.21 12.58
CA TRP A 208 3.83 -9.03 11.68
C TRP A 208 3.11 -9.28 10.34
N ILE A 209 3.83 -9.08 9.24
CA ILE A 209 3.46 -9.53 7.90
C ILE A 209 4.19 -10.83 7.59
N ASP A 210 3.50 -11.76 6.95
CA ASP A 210 4.14 -12.87 6.25
C ASP A 210 4.20 -12.59 4.75
N ILE A 211 5.30 -13.02 4.14
CA ILE A 211 5.59 -12.87 2.71
C ILE A 211 5.81 -14.29 2.17
N PRO A 212 4.71 -15.04 1.92
CA PRO A 212 4.78 -16.43 1.46
C PRO A 212 5.36 -16.53 0.05
N ILE A 213 5.17 -15.51 -0.79
CA ILE A 213 5.57 -15.54 -2.20
C ILE A 213 6.39 -14.30 -2.52
N LEU A 214 7.61 -14.53 -3.00
CA LEU A 214 8.50 -13.50 -3.54
C LEU A 214 9.28 -14.10 -4.72
N CYS A 215 8.85 -13.78 -5.93
CA CYS A 215 9.35 -14.42 -7.14
C CYS A 215 9.53 -13.45 -8.31
N GLY A 216 10.30 -13.84 -9.32
CA GLY A 216 10.77 -12.96 -10.39
C GLY A 216 12.27 -12.72 -10.39
N CYS A 217 12.94 -13.23 -11.42
CA CYS A 217 14.39 -13.14 -11.56
C CYS A 217 14.85 -11.68 -11.73
N GLY A 218 15.64 -11.19 -10.77
CA GLY A 218 16.24 -9.85 -10.82
C GLY A 218 15.31 -8.69 -10.40
N TYR A 219 14.12 -9.01 -9.86
CA TYR A 219 13.12 -8.01 -9.44
C TYR A 219 12.87 -7.98 -7.93
N GLY A 220 13.52 -8.85 -7.16
CA GLY A 220 13.28 -9.01 -5.73
C GLY A 220 13.44 -7.72 -4.91
N ASP A 221 14.33 -6.80 -5.29
CA ASP A 221 14.48 -5.52 -4.59
C ASP A 221 13.25 -4.61 -4.78
N ILE A 222 12.69 -4.55 -5.99
CA ILE A 222 11.45 -3.77 -6.25
C ILE A 222 10.30 -4.38 -5.45
N LEU A 223 10.14 -5.69 -5.52
CA LEU A 223 9.08 -6.42 -4.82
C LEU A 223 9.17 -6.27 -3.29
N MET A 224 10.37 -6.37 -2.72
CA MET A 224 10.57 -6.16 -1.28
C MET A 224 10.32 -4.69 -0.91
N GLY A 225 10.70 -3.75 -1.77
CA GLY A 225 10.34 -2.34 -1.61
C GLY A 225 8.84 -2.13 -1.52
N ILE A 226 8.07 -2.72 -2.44
CA ILE A 226 6.61 -2.68 -2.43
C ILE A 226 6.08 -3.16 -1.08
N VAL A 227 6.48 -4.33 -0.60
CA VAL A 227 6.00 -4.85 0.70
C VAL A 227 6.28 -3.87 1.84
N MET A 228 7.47 -3.25 1.84
CA MET A 228 7.88 -2.32 2.91
C MET A 228 7.10 -1.01 2.86
N ALA A 229 6.76 -0.51 1.68
CA ALA A 229 5.99 0.72 1.52
C ALA A 229 4.50 0.53 1.83
N GLU A 230 3.97 -0.59 1.35
CA GLU A 230 2.55 -0.93 1.37
C GLU A 230 2.09 -1.57 2.69
N SER A 231 3.04 -2.04 3.50
CA SER A 231 2.75 -2.58 4.82
C SER A 231 2.44 -1.46 5.83
N LYS A 232 1.29 -1.61 6.50
CA LYS A 232 0.89 -0.76 7.62
C LYS A 232 1.62 -1.11 8.92
N VAL A 233 2.24 -2.28 8.99
CA VAL A 233 2.92 -2.81 10.18
C VAL A 233 4.42 -2.85 9.95
N SER A 234 5.17 -3.13 11.02
CA SER A 234 6.60 -2.89 11.02
C SER A 234 7.46 -4.15 10.96
N ASN A 235 6.92 -5.33 11.24
CA ASN A 235 7.72 -6.56 11.26
C ASN A 235 7.32 -7.49 10.11
N PHE A 236 8.30 -8.25 9.62
CA PHE A 236 8.17 -9.05 8.42
C PHE A 236 8.79 -10.42 8.65
N ILE A 237 8.12 -11.44 8.13
CA ILE A 237 8.56 -12.81 8.05
C ILE A 237 8.55 -13.19 6.56
N VAL A 238 9.55 -13.95 6.14
CA VAL A 238 9.66 -14.49 4.80
C VAL A 238 9.96 -15.97 4.94
N ASN A 239 9.09 -16.79 4.37
CA ASN A 239 9.38 -18.19 4.15
C ASN A 239 10.35 -18.32 2.96
N VAL A 240 11.55 -18.86 3.21
CA VAL A 240 12.47 -19.24 2.15
C VAL A 240 12.26 -20.73 1.94
N THR A 241 11.30 -21.07 1.07
CA THR A 241 10.97 -22.45 0.72
C THR A 241 12.22 -23.28 0.45
N THR A 242 12.21 -24.57 0.73
CA THR A 242 13.37 -25.48 0.78
C THR A 242 13.88 -25.91 -0.61
N GLY A 243 14.24 -24.96 -1.48
CA GLY A 243 14.92 -25.23 -2.75
C GLY A 243 16.43 -25.33 -2.60
N LYS A 244 17.09 -26.34 -3.21
CA LYS A 244 18.56 -26.55 -3.22
C LYS A 244 19.39 -25.34 -3.70
N ASN A 245 18.77 -24.28 -4.28
CA ASN A 245 19.42 -23.14 -4.92
C ASN A 245 18.95 -21.73 -4.46
N ASN A 246 18.52 -21.54 -3.21
CA ASN A 246 18.02 -20.23 -2.74
C ASN A 246 19.05 -19.14 -2.44
N SER A 247 20.29 -19.28 -2.92
CA SER A 247 21.36 -18.30 -2.65
C SER A 247 20.98 -16.87 -3.06
N SER A 248 20.26 -16.69 -4.16
CA SER A 248 19.77 -15.39 -4.63
C SER A 248 18.74 -14.77 -3.69
N MET A 249 17.77 -15.55 -3.21
CA MET A 249 16.78 -15.09 -2.23
C MET A 249 17.47 -14.72 -0.91
N LEU A 250 18.42 -15.54 -0.45
CA LEU A 250 19.18 -15.25 0.77
C LEU A 250 20.05 -13.99 0.65
N LYS A 251 20.66 -13.75 -0.52
CA LYS A 251 21.40 -12.51 -0.81
C LYS A 251 20.47 -11.30 -0.84
N LEU A 252 19.30 -11.42 -1.45
CA LEU A 252 18.26 -10.39 -1.43
C LEU A 252 17.88 -10.04 0.01
N LEU A 253 17.43 -11.02 0.78
CA LEU A 253 16.97 -10.82 2.16
C LEU A 253 18.08 -10.27 3.06
N ARG A 254 19.35 -10.67 2.85
CA ARG A 254 20.50 -10.10 3.55
C ARG A 254 20.71 -8.61 3.25
N ARG A 255 20.58 -8.17 1.98
CA ARG A 255 20.67 -6.73 1.63
C ARG A 255 19.58 -5.92 2.31
N TRP A 256 18.38 -6.49 2.38
CA TRP A 256 17.26 -5.94 3.14
C TRP A 256 17.37 -6.17 4.66
N SER A 257 18.56 -6.53 5.16
CA SER A 257 18.89 -6.77 6.57
C SER A 257 17.95 -7.75 7.31
N PHE A 258 17.38 -8.72 6.61
CA PHE A 258 16.66 -9.82 7.25
C PHE A 258 17.65 -10.75 7.97
N LYS A 259 17.25 -11.16 9.16
CA LYS A 259 17.97 -12.09 10.04
C LYS A 259 17.33 -13.46 9.99
N ARG A 260 18.07 -14.50 10.38
CA ARG A 260 17.52 -15.87 10.47
C ARG A 260 16.49 -15.92 11.60
N LEU A 261 15.30 -16.44 11.30
CA LEU A 261 14.33 -16.83 12.31
C LEU A 261 14.51 -18.33 12.56
N LYS A 262 14.73 -18.72 13.82
CA LYS A 262 14.82 -20.14 14.18
C LYS A 262 13.40 -20.63 14.48
N VAL A 263 12.95 -21.66 13.78
CA VAL A 263 11.63 -22.26 13.99
C VAL A 263 11.83 -23.69 14.43
N THR A 264 11.25 -24.05 15.57
CA THR A 264 11.44 -25.37 16.19
C THR A 264 10.14 -25.89 16.77
N HIS A 265 10.04 -27.20 16.88
CA HIS A 265 8.99 -27.84 17.66
C HIS A 265 9.09 -27.38 19.13
N PRO A 266 7.98 -27.02 19.79
CA PRO A 266 8.02 -26.46 21.15
C PRO A 266 8.50 -27.46 22.20
N GLU A 267 8.21 -28.76 22.01
CA GLU A 267 8.57 -29.82 22.96
C GLU A 267 9.91 -30.50 22.67
N THR A 268 10.12 -30.99 21.44
CA THR A 268 11.34 -31.72 21.07
C THR A 268 12.53 -30.82 20.73
N GLU A 269 12.29 -29.51 20.55
CA GLU A 269 13.28 -28.52 20.09
C GLU A 269 13.91 -28.79 18.71
N GLU A 270 13.44 -29.82 18.00
CA GLU A 270 13.86 -30.12 16.64
C GLU A 270 13.50 -28.98 15.68
N ALA A 271 14.26 -28.84 14.60
CA ALA A 271 13.93 -27.88 13.54
C ALA A 271 12.54 -28.17 12.99
N TRP A 272 11.70 -27.13 12.91
CA TRP A 272 10.38 -27.26 12.30
C TRP A 272 10.54 -27.65 10.83
N LYS A 273 9.77 -28.64 10.39
CA LYS A 273 9.81 -29.16 9.03
C LYS A 273 8.56 -28.71 8.27
N ASP A 274 8.67 -28.55 6.96
CA ASP A 274 7.52 -28.38 6.08
C ASP A 274 6.80 -29.72 5.88
N GLU A 275 5.70 -29.68 5.12
CA GLU A 275 4.87 -30.84 4.79
C GLU A 275 5.65 -31.97 4.09
N ASP A 276 6.75 -31.62 3.40
CA ASP A 276 7.62 -32.56 2.71
C ASP A 276 8.75 -33.10 3.63
N GLY A 277 8.74 -32.72 4.92
CA GLY A 277 9.70 -33.16 5.93
C GLY A 277 11.02 -32.40 5.93
N HIS A 278 11.14 -31.31 5.16
CA HIS A 278 12.36 -30.51 5.07
C HIS A 278 12.36 -29.36 6.09
N PRO A 279 13.50 -29.07 6.75
CA PRO A 279 13.54 -27.97 7.71
C PRO A 279 13.16 -26.62 7.10
N VAL A 280 12.15 -25.95 7.66
CA VAL A 280 11.70 -24.65 7.20
C VAL A 280 12.77 -23.62 7.47
N PHE A 281 13.14 -22.86 6.45
CA PHE A 281 14.11 -21.78 6.58
C PHE A 281 13.42 -20.43 6.51
N MET A 282 13.32 -19.76 7.66
CA MET A 282 12.62 -18.48 7.75
C MET A 282 13.57 -17.32 8.01
N LYS A 283 13.20 -16.18 7.45
CA LYS A 283 13.90 -14.91 7.62
C LYS A 283 12.95 -13.90 8.22
N TYR A 284 13.43 -13.09 9.14
CA TYR A 284 12.64 -12.03 9.76
C TYR A 284 13.33 -10.69 9.70
N ARG A 285 12.54 -9.64 9.73
CA ARG A 285 12.99 -8.27 9.91
C ARG A 285 12.07 -7.55 10.88
N LYS A 286 12.66 -6.91 11.88
CA LYS A 286 11.96 -5.94 12.71
C LYS A 286 12.09 -4.56 12.09
N ARG A 287 10.98 -3.82 12.09
CA ARG A 287 10.82 -2.46 11.57
C ARG A 287 10.98 -2.31 10.06
N ILE A 288 10.18 -1.39 9.51
CA ILE A 288 10.35 -0.88 8.15
C ILE A 288 11.76 -0.27 8.04
N LEU A 289 12.38 -0.47 6.88
CA LEU A 289 13.67 0.09 6.58
C LEU A 289 13.54 1.60 6.32
N SER A 290 14.41 2.42 6.90
CA SER A 290 14.38 3.88 6.68
C SER A 290 14.52 4.20 5.19
N ALA A 291 13.81 5.22 4.69
CA ALA A 291 13.86 5.65 3.29
C ALA A 291 15.30 5.78 2.75
N LYS A 292 16.21 6.39 3.53
CA LYS A 292 17.64 6.51 3.19
C LYS A 292 18.31 5.15 2.91
N LYS A 293 18.08 4.15 3.76
CA LYS A 293 18.63 2.81 3.56
C LYS A 293 17.99 2.12 2.35
N ALA A 294 16.71 2.40 2.07
CA ALA A 294 16.02 1.76 0.95
C ALA A 294 16.52 2.33 -0.36
N ALA A 295 16.65 3.65 -0.44
CA ALA A 295 17.31 4.35 -1.54
C ALA A 295 18.70 3.78 -1.81
N GLN A 296 19.51 3.54 -0.76
CA GLN A 296 20.82 2.93 -0.91
C GLN A 296 20.75 1.54 -1.56
N ILE A 297 19.80 0.69 -1.14
CA ILE A 297 19.61 -0.64 -1.75
C ILE A 297 19.31 -0.53 -3.25
N PHE A 298 18.48 0.44 -3.65
CA PHE A 298 18.15 0.65 -5.06
C PHE A 298 19.31 1.24 -5.88
N GLN A 299 20.14 2.10 -5.27
CA GLN A 299 21.35 2.64 -5.89
C GLN A 299 22.42 1.56 -6.10
N ASP A 300 22.53 0.60 -5.19
CA ASP A 300 23.49 -0.50 -5.25
C ASP A 300 23.04 -1.64 -6.19
N MET A 301 21.91 -1.51 -6.88
CA MET A 301 21.43 -2.54 -7.80
C MET A 301 22.33 -2.63 -9.04
N PRO A 302 22.84 -3.83 -9.38
CA PRO A 302 23.65 -4.00 -10.58
C PRO A 302 22.79 -3.79 -11.83
N LEU A 303 23.15 -2.75 -12.59
CA LEU A 303 22.70 -2.43 -13.95
C LEU A 303 23.95 -2.10 -14.77
N SER A 304 23.92 -2.27 -16.09
CA SER A 304 25.00 -1.68 -16.89
C SER A 304 24.90 -0.17 -16.78
N LYS A 305 25.99 0.50 -16.36
CA LYS A 305 26.03 1.95 -16.11
C LYS A 305 25.40 2.76 -17.25
N THR A 306 25.68 2.35 -18.49
CA THR A 306 25.18 2.98 -19.71
C THR A 306 23.65 2.86 -19.91
N MET A 307 23.03 1.72 -19.53
CA MET A 307 21.56 1.61 -19.57
C MET A 307 20.91 2.35 -18.41
N GLN A 308 21.56 2.37 -17.25
CA GLN A 308 21.08 3.09 -16.08
C GLN A 308 21.05 4.59 -16.35
N GLU A 309 22.16 5.19 -16.79
CA GLU A 309 22.26 6.62 -17.10
C GLU A 309 21.22 7.04 -18.15
N LYS A 310 21.07 6.27 -19.24
CA LYS A 310 20.10 6.57 -20.30
C LYS A 310 18.66 6.51 -19.80
N ARG A 311 18.32 5.55 -18.92
CA ARG A 311 16.97 5.41 -18.37
C ARG A 311 16.72 6.40 -17.24
N GLU A 312 17.72 6.74 -16.43
CA GLU A 312 17.63 7.78 -15.41
C GLU A 312 17.45 9.17 -16.03
N LEU A 313 18.22 9.50 -17.08
CA LEU A 313 18.03 10.72 -17.87
C LEU A 313 16.62 10.79 -18.45
N LYS A 314 16.12 9.67 -18.99
CA LYS A 314 14.76 9.61 -19.51
C LYS A 314 13.71 9.79 -18.40
N TYR A 315 13.91 9.16 -17.24
CA TYR A 315 13.04 9.29 -16.08
C TYR A 315 12.99 10.74 -15.59
N MET A 316 14.15 11.37 -15.38
CA MET A 316 14.28 12.77 -14.97
C MET A 316 13.61 13.69 -15.99
N ALA A 317 13.77 13.45 -17.29
CA ALA A 317 13.10 14.23 -18.31
C ALA A 317 11.58 14.08 -18.27
N THR A 318 11.04 12.90 -17.95
CA THR A 318 9.58 12.70 -17.77
C THR A 318 9.07 13.35 -16.49
N THR A 319 9.75 13.19 -15.35
CA THR A 319 9.34 13.79 -14.07
C THR A 319 9.41 15.31 -14.14
N MET A 320 10.46 15.89 -14.70
CA MET A 320 10.54 17.35 -14.92
C MET A 320 9.42 17.87 -15.83
N LYS A 321 8.98 17.09 -16.82
CA LYS A 321 7.85 17.49 -17.67
C LYS A 321 6.53 17.50 -16.91
N GLU A 322 6.30 16.54 -16.03
CA GLU A 322 5.11 16.47 -15.18
C GLU A 322 5.11 17.57 -14.12
N GLU A 323 6.23 17.77 -13.41
CA GLU A 323 6.38 18.86 -12.43
C GLU A 323 6.19 20.24 -13.09
N ASN A 324 6.73 20.44 -14.30
CA ASN A 324 6.48 21.67 -15.06
C ASN A 324 5.02 21.82 -15.48
N LYS A 325 4.33 20.73 -15.86
CA LYS A 325 2.92 20.76 -16.21
C LYS A 325 2.06 21.18 -15.00
N GLU A 326 2.31 20.59 -13.83
CA GLU A 326 1.63 20.95 -12.59
C GLU A 326 1.90 22.41 -12.19
N ALA A 327 3.15 22.87 -12.32
CA ALA A 327 3.50 24.27 -12.05
C ALA A 327 2.76 25.23 -12.99
N ILE A 328 2.64 24.90 -14.28
CA ILE A 328 1.87 25.68 -15.26
C ILE A 328 0.38 25.70 -14.92
N GLU A 329 -0.22 24.56 -14.55
CA GLU A 329 -1.62 24.49 -14.15
C GLU A 329 -1.90 25.32 -12.90
N LYS A 330 -0.99 25.28 -11.91
CA LYS A 330 -1.08 26.12 -10.72
C LYS A 330 -0.99 27.61 -11.06
N MET A 331 -0.03 28.01 -11.91
CA MET A 331 0.09 29.40 -12.37
C MET A 331 -1.15 29.88 -13.12
N LYS A 332 -1.77 29.03 -13.95
CA LYS A 332 -3.04 29.36 -14.63
C LYS A 332 -4.17 29.60 -13.64
N LYS A 333 -4.33 28.72 -12.64
CA LYS A 333 -5.36 28.84 -11.62
C LYS A 333 -5.20 30.13 -10.79
N ASP A 334 -3.97 30.46 -10.43
CA ASP A 334 -3.64 31.70 -9.70
C ASP A 334 -3.91 32.93 -10.59
N HIS A 335 -3.60 32.86 -11.88
CA HIS A 335 -3.92 33.91 -12.86
C HIS A 335 -5.43 34.13 -12.99
N ASP A 336 -6.22 33.06 -13.20
CA ASP A 336 -7.67 33.13 -13.35
C ASP A 336 -8.34 33.71 -12.09
N THR A 337 -7.84 33.33 -10.91
CA THR A 337 -8.32 33.88 -9.63
C THR A 337 -8.05 35.39 -9.55
N ASN A 338 -6.86 35.84 -9.95
CA ASN A 338 -6.52 37.27 -10.00
C ASN A 338 -7.33 38.05 -11.04
N VAL A 339 -7.57 37.47 -12.22
CA VAL A 339 -8.40 38.08 -13.27
C VAL A 339 -9.84 38.23 -12.79
N LYS A 340 -10.40 37.20 -12.14
CA LYS A 340 -11.74 37.26 -11.56
C LYS A 340 -11.86 38.37 -10.52
N LYS A 341 -10.91 38.45 -9.59
CA LYS A 341 -10.88 39.51 -8.56
C LYS A 341 -10.82 40.92 -9.18
N LYS A 342 -9.96 41.14 -10.19
CA LYS A 342 -9.88 42.42 -10.90
C LYS A 342 -11.17 42.75 -11.66
N THR A 343 -11.81 41.75 -12.25
CA THR A 343 -13.09 41.93 -12.96
C THR A 343 -14.19 42.36 -11.99
N GLU A 344 -14.25 41.76 -10.80
CA GLU A 344 -15.18 42.16 -9.74
C GLU A 344 -14.90 43.59 -9.24
N GLU A 345 -13.63 43.99 -9.09
CA GLU A 345 -13.25 45.37 -8.74
C GLU A 345 -13.67 46.38 -9.81
N ILE A 346 -13.43 46.08 -11.10
CA ILE A 346 -13.87 46.92 -12.22
C ILE A 346 -15.40 47.05 -12.24
N ALA A 347 -16.12 45.96 -12.01
CA ALA A 347 -17.59 45.98 -11.95
C ALA A 347 -18.10 46.90 -10.83
N LYS A 348 -17.46 46.86 -9.65
CA LYS A 348 -17.77 47.77 -8.53
C LYS A 348 -17.48 49.23 -8.89
N MET A 349 -16.34 49.52 -9.50
CA MET A 349 -16.01 50.88 -9.94
C MET A 349 -17.01 51.41 -10.97
N LYS A 350 -17.41 50.58 -11.96
CA LYS A 350 -18.44 50.96 -12.94
C LYS A 350 -19.80 51.23 -12.30
N ALA A 351 -20.20 50.44 -11.31
CA ALA A 351 -21.44 50.68 -10.57
C ALA A 351 -21.41 52.01 -9.81
N ALA A 352 -20.30 52.31 -9.12
CA ALA A 352 -20.12 53.59 -8.43
C ALA A 352 -20.11 54.79 -9.38
N LEU A 353 -19.51 54.65 -10.57
CA LEU A 353 -19.48 55.69 -11.59
C LEU A 353 -20.89 55.99 -12.11
N LYS A 354 -21.69 54.94 -12.34
CA LYS A 354 -23.09 55.07 -12.77
C LYS A 354 -23.94 55.79 -11.71
N GLU A 355 -23.76 55.48 -10.43
CA GLU A 355 -24.44 56.17 -9.33
C GLU A 355 -24.10 57.67 -9.31
N LYS A 356 -22.83 58.01 -9.55
CA LYS A 356 -22.39 59.41 -9.67
C LYS A 356 -23.01 60.12 -10.87
N ASP A 357 -23.08 59.46 -12.03
CA ASP A 357 -23.76 60.01 -13.21
C ASP A 357 -25.25 60.28 -12.96
N GLU A 358 -25.92 59.41 -12.21
CA GLU A 358 -27.32 59.60 -11.80
C GLU A 358 -27.48 60.80 -10.86
N GLU A 359 -26.58 60.97 -9.88
CA GLU A 359 -26.52 62.12 -8.98
C GLU A 359 -26.30 63.44 -9.75
N ILE A 360 -25.35 63.45 -10.69
CA ILE A 360 -25.07 64.61 -11.57
C ILE A 360 -26.30 64.97 -12.39
N ASN A 361 -26.96 63.98 -12.99
CA ASN A 361 -28.16 64.20 -13.80
C ASN A 361 -29.33 64.74 -12.96
N PHE A 362 -29.48 64.26 -11.72
CA PHE A 362 -30.43 64.81 -10.77
C PHE A 362 -30.15 66.29 -10.47
N LEU A 363 -28.90 66.65 -10.14
CA LEU A 363 -28.49 68.02 -9.86
C LEU A 363 -28.73 68.94 -11.07
N ARG A 364 -28.42 68.47 -12.30
CA ARG A 364 -28.72 69.22 -13.53
C ARG A 364 -30.19 69.55 -13.64
N ARG A 365 -31.08 68.56 -13.51
CA ARG A 365 -32.54 68.75 -13.57
C ARG A 365 -33.03 69.69 -12.47
N TYR A 366 -32.47 69.58 -11.27
CA TYR A 366 -32.82 70.45 -10.13
C TYR A 366 -32.46 71.92 -10.40
N ILE A 367 -31.25 72.18 -10.89
CA ILE A 367 -30.80 73.53 -11.27
C ILE A 367 -31.67 74.10 -12.38
N GLU A 368 -31.98 73.30 -13.41
CA GLU A 368 -32.82 73.72 -14.54
C GLU A 368 -34.24 74.11 -14.11
N LYS A 369 -34.81 73.40 -13.14
CA LYS A 369 -36.19 73.60 -12.68
C LYS A 369 -36.35 74.77 -11.71
N ASN A 370 -35.37 75.01 -10.83
CA ASN A 370 -35.55 75.90 -9.68
C ASN A 370 -34.81 77.25 -9.76
N LEU A 371 -33.90 77.45 -10.72
CA LEU A 371 -33.14 78.70 -10.86
C LEU A 371 -33.61 79.50 -12.09
N SER A 372 -34.52 80.44 -11.88
CA SER A 372 -35.08 81.35 -12.90
C SER A 372 -34.19 82.56 -13.24
N HIS A 373 -33.18 82.87 -12.41
CA HIS A 373 -32.23 83.95 -12.67
C HIS A 373 -31.05 83.49 -13.55
N SER A 374 -30.94 84.03 -14.76
CA SER A 374 -30.00 83.56 -15.80
C SER A 374 -28.52 83.64 -15.39
N ALA A 375 -28.12 84.65 -14.63
CA ALA A 375 -26.72 84.85 -14.25
C ALA A 375 -26.22 83.81 -13.22
N VAL A 376 -27.06 83.43 -12.25
CA VAL A 376 -26.72 82.44 -11.21
C VAL A 376 -26.72 81.03 -11.79
N ARG A 377 -27.71 80.72 -12.64
CA ARG A 377 -27.78 79.44 -13.38
C ARG A 377 -26.54 79.22 -14.24
N THR A 378 -26.05 80.25 -14.92
CA THR A 378 -24.87 80.14 -15.80
C THR A 378 -23.59 79.87 -15.00
N LYS A 379 -23.40 80.52 -13.84
CA LYS A 379 -22.23 80.26 -12.97
C LYS A 379 -22.25 78.84 -12.40
N LEU A 380 -23.41 78.37 -11.91
CA LEU A 380 -23.56 77.01 -11.36
C LEU A 380 -23.34 75.93 -12.42
N MET A 381 -23.88 76.09 -13.63
CA MET A 381 -23.64 75.13 -14.72
C MET A 381 -22.18 75.12 -15.19
N LYS A 382 -21.47 76.26 -15.08
CA LYS A 382 -20.05 76.33 -15.40
C LYS A 382 -19.19 75.61 -14.35
N ALA A 383 -19.51 75.76 -13.06
CA ALA A 383 -18.84 75.04 -11.97
C ALA A 383 -19.08 73.53 -12.04
N LEU A 384 -20.32 73.12 -12.32
CA LEU A 384 -20.66 71.70 -12.50
C LEU A 384 -19.91 71.09 -13.70
N ARG A 385 -19.72 71.85 -14.80
CA ARG A 385 -18.91 71.40 -15.94
C ARG A 385 -17.42 71.32 -15.63
N SER A 386 -16.88 72.21 -14.80
CA SER A 386 -15.46 72.16 -14.43
C SER A 386 -15.13 70.99 -13.50
N GLU A 387 -16.04 70.59 -12.62
CA GLU A 387 -15.88 69.38 -11.81
C GLU A 387 -16.00 68.09 -12.62
N LEU A 388 -16.71 68.12 -13.77
CA LEU A 388 -16.87 66.98 -14.68
C LEU A 388 -15.73 66.81 -15.70
N SER A 389 -14.83 67.81 -15.82
CA SER A 389 -13.73 67.79 -16.81
C SER A 389 -12.40 67.29 -16.24
N VAL A 390 -12.39 66.79 -14.99
CA VAL A 390 -11.26 66.12 -14.32
C VAL A 390 -11.56 64.64 -14.28
#